data_AF-A0A803T0Q1-F1
#
_entry.id   AF-A0A803T0Q1-F1
#
_cell.length_a   1.000
_cell.length_b   1.000
_cell.length_c   1.000
_cell.angle_alpha   90.00
_cell.angle_beta   90.00
_cell.angle_gamma   90.00
#
_symmetry.space_group_name_H-M   'P 1'
#
loop_
_entity.id
_entity.type
_entity.pdbx_description
1 polymer ?
#
loop_
_entity_poly.entity_id
_entity_poly.type
_entity_poly.pdbx_seq_one_letter_code
_entity_poly.pdbx_strand_id
1 'polypeptide(L)'
;MFSWRAALLLQGLRPWLRVELRTHCDPSRDLTKEFDKFHQKAKGIFPGSDWTPLPISRDMPPEQADVVIIGGGVVGWSVAYWLKRNEPQSGAIRVVVVEQDLSYAKASTVLSVGGIRQQYSMPENIQMILFSANFLHVIDEYLHVIGQPPVDVQFNPSV
;
A
#
# COMPACT_ATOMS: atom_id res chain seq x y z
N MET A 1 -33.94 -52.55 -7.72
CA MET A 1 -34.26 -53.33 -8.93
C MET A 1 -34.50 -52.33 -10.06
N PHE A 2 -33.81 -52.54 -11.19
CA PHE A 2 -33.68 -51.68 -12.36
C PHE A 2 -34.97 -51.02 -12.87
N SER A 3 -34.86 -49.79 -13.37
CA SER A 3 -35.54 -49.42 -14.62
C SER A 3 -34.78 -48.30 -15.33
N TRP A 4 -33.99 -48.71 -16.31
CA TRP A 4 -33.47 -47.86 -17.39
C TRP A 4 -34.47 -47.94 -18.54
N ARG A 5 -34.86 -46.80 -19.13
CA ARG A 5 -35.08 -46.67 -20.59
C ARG A 5 -35.53 -45.26 -21.01
N ALA A 6 -35.10 -44.93 -22.23
CA ALA A 6 -35.38 -43.77 -23.07
C ALA A 6 -34.45 -42.55 -22.84
N ALA A 7 -33.72 -42.03 -23.82
CA ALA A 7 -33.62 -42.36 -25.23
C ALA A 7 -32.30 -41.80 -25.79
N LEU A 8 -31.62 -42.60 -26.63
CA LEU A 8 -30.72 -42.08 -27.65
C LEU A 8 -31.53 -41.19 -28.61
N LEU A 9 -30.97 -40.06 -29.06
CA LEU A 9 -30.68 -39.82 -30.48
C LEU A 9 -30.23 -38.37 -30.76
N LEU A 10 -29.12 -38.26 -31.51
CA LEU A 10 -28.65 -37.10 -32.28
C LEU A 10 -28.05 -35.98 -31.39
N GLN A 11 -26.76 -35.69 -31.44
CA GLN A 11 -26.07 -35.18 -32.62
C GLN A 11 -24.56 -35.39 -32.50
N GLY A 12 -23.99 -36.19 -33.40
CA GLY A 12 -22.61 -36.00 -33.82
C GLY A 12 -22.54 -34.81 -34.76
N LEU A 13 -21.57 -33.92 -34.52
CA LEU A 13 -20.89 -32.99 -35.45
C LEU A 13 -20.40 -31.77 -34.66
N ARG A 14 -19.07 -31.68 -34.43
CA ARG A 14 -18.21 -30.47 -34.37
C ARG A 14 -16.97 -30.75 -33.49
N PRO A 15 -15.82 -31.15 -34.06
CA PRO A 15 -14.56 -31.22 -33.34
C PRO A 15 -13.68 -29.99 -33.61
N TRP A 16 -14.22 -28.77 -33.70
CA TRP A 16 -13.42 -27.57 -33.95
C TRP A 16 -14.10 -26.34 -33.34
N LEU A 17 -13.86 -26.12 -32.04
CA LEU A 17 -13.74 -24.81 -31.37
C LEU A 17 -13.62 -25.08 -29.86
N ARG A 18 -12.45 -25.49 -29.40
CA ARG A 18 -12.04 -25.27 -28.01
C ARG A 18 -11.01 -24.15 -28.06
N VAL A 19 -11.52 -22.91 -28.13
CA VAL A 19 -10.72 -21.75 -27.76
C VAL A 19 -10.53 -21.87 -26.25
N GLU A 20 -9.40 -22.43 -25.87
CA GLU A 20 -8.97 -22.49 -24.48
C GLU A 20 -8.69 -21.04 -24.07
N LEU A 21 -9.66 -20.43 -23.39
CA LEU A 21 -9.49 -19.16 -22.72
C LEU A 21 -8.39 -19.37 -21.69
N ARG A 22 -7.15 -19.03 -22.10
CA ARG A 22 -5.99 -18.95 -21.24
C ARG A 22 -6.35 -17.93 -20.17
N THR A 23 -6.77 -18.43 -19.01
CA THR A 23 -7.09 -17.61 -17.84
C THR A 23 -5.83 -16.82 -17.53
N HIS A 24 -5.90 -15.52 -17.82
CA HIS A 24 -4.83 -14.58 -17.54
C HIS A 24 -4.49 -14.68 -16.05
N CYS A 25 -3.22 -14.88 -15.73
CA CYS A 25 -2.70 -15.07 -14.36
C CYS A 25 -3.40 -14.14 -13.36
N ASP A 26 -3.91 -14.69 -12.26
CA ASP A 26 -4.34 -13.92 -11.09
C ASP A 26 -3.10 -13.24 -10.48
N PRO A 27 -2.99 -11.89 -10.49
CA PRO A 27 -1.79 -11.19 -10.02
C PRO A 27 -1.42 -11.51 -8.57
N SER A 28 -2.43 -11.81 -7.75
CA SER A 28 -2.26 -12.22 -6.35
C SER A 28 -1.53 -13.55 -6.19
N ARG A 29 -1.72 -14.49 -7.13
CA ARG A 29 -1.06 -15.81 -7.12
C ARG A 29 0.39 -15.73 -7.57
N ASP A 30 0.74 -14.76 -8.40
CA ASP A 30 2.12 -14.55 -8.80
C ASP A 30 2.92 -13.82 -7.72
N LEU A 31 2.30 -12.88 -7.01
CA LEU A 31 2.87 -12.26 -5.81
C LEU A 31 3.18 -13.28 -4.71
N THR A 32 2.26 -14.21 -4.41
CA THR A 32 2.53 -15.26 -3.41
C THR A 32 3.69 -16.16 -3.82
N LYS A 33 3.79 -16.54 -5.10
CA LYS A 33 4.93 -17.32 -5.62
C LYS A 33 6.25 -16.55 -5.52
N GLU A 34 6.25 -15.23 -5.72
CA GLU A 34 7.45 -14.40 -5.53
C GLU A 34 7.85 -14.32 -4.07
N PHE A 35 6.89 -14.15 -3.16
CA PHE A 35 7.11 -14.21 -1.72
C PHE A 35 7.69 -15.56 -1.28
N ASP A 36 7.15 -16.67 -1.79
CA ASP A 36 7.65 -18.02 -1.48
C ASP A 36 9.09 -18.22 -1.97
N LYS A 37 9.41 -17.75 -3.19
CA LYS A 37 10.78 -17.78 -3.73
C LYS A 37 11.74 -16.96 -2.88
N PHE A 38 11.30 -15.77 -2.46
CA PHE A 38 12.08 -14.90 -1.59
C PHE A 38 12.32 -15.58 -0.23
N HIS A 39 11.28 -16.18 0.36
CA HIS A 39 11.37 -16.88 1.63
C HIS A 39 12.34 -18.07 1.58
N GLN A 40 12.31 -18.86 0.51
CA GLN A 40 13.26 -19.96 0.29
C GLN A 40 14.70 -19.46 0.08
N LYS A 41 14.86 -18.37 -0.67
CA LYS A 41 16.17 -17.73 -0.87
C LYS A 41 16.73 -17.18 0.43
N ALA A 42 15.89 -16.55 1.26
CA ALA A 42 16.25 -16.03 2.57
C ALA A 42 16.69 -17.16 3.54
N LYS A 43 15.97 -18.29 3.56
CA LYS A 43 16.37 -19.48 4.34
C LYS A 43 17.74 -20.03 3.96
N GLY A 44 18.09 -19.99 2.67
CA GLY A 44 19.39 -20.44 2.19
C GLY A 44 20.57 -19.50 2.51
N ILE A 45 20.30 -18.22 2.71
CA ILE A 45 21.32 -17.20 3.00
C ILE A 45 21.65 -17.12 4.50
N PHE A 46 20.70 -17.50 5.37
CA PHE A 46 20.86 -17.45 6.83
C PHE A 46 20.73 -18.86 7.45
N PRO A 47 21.81 -19.67 7.50
CA PRO A 47 21.76 -21.01 8.07
C PRO A 47 21.66 -20.91 9.60
N GLY A 48 20.48 -21.20 10.15
CA GLY A 48 20.26 -21.31 11.60
C GLY A 48 19.13 -20.46 12.19
N SER A 49 18.42 -19.66 11.39
CA SER A 49 17.18 -19.03 11.87
C SER A 49 16.00 -19.96 11.61
N ASP A 50 15.77 -20.90 12.54
CA ASP A 50 14.40 -21.28 12.84
C ASP A 50 13.66 -19.97 13.08
N TRP A 51 12.65 -19.65 12.26
CA TRP A 51 11.80 -18.48 12.47
C TRP A 51 11.00 -18.71 13.76
N THR A 52 11.64 -18.58 14.91
CA THR A 52 10.97 -18.31 16.16
C THR A 52 10.48 -16.87 16.06
N PRO A 53 9.19 -16.57 16.35
CA PRO A 53 8.83 -15.18 16.59
C PRO A 53 9.81 -14.70 17.65
N LEU A 54 10.54 -13.65 17.33
CA LEU A 54 11.52 -13.04 18.22
C LEU A 54 10.85 -12.89 19.62
N PRO A 55 11.60 -12.91 20.73
CA PRO A 55 10.99 -12.65 22.03
C PRO A 55 10.21 -11.33 21.94
N ILE A 56 8.90 -11.38 22.28
CA ILE A 56 7.97 -10.25 22.22
C ILE A 56 8.47 -9.16 23.18
N SER A 57 9.39 -8.34 22.69
CA SER A 57 9.84 -7.12 23.32
C SER A 57 8.88 -6.01 22.92
N ARG A 58 8.72 -5.00 23.78
CA ARG A 58 7.87 -3.82 23.49
C ARG A 58 8.33 -3.06 22.24
N ASP A 59 9.54 -3.35 21.77
CA ASP A 59 10.19 -2.74 20.61
C ASP A 59 9.90 -3.49 19.30
N MET A 60 9.11 -4.58 19.36
CA MET A 60 8.71 -5.32 18.16
C MET A 60 7.48 -4.67 17.50
N PRO A 61 7.43 -4.59 16.16
CA PRO A 61 6.20 -4.23 15.47
C PRO A 61 5.03 -5.12 15.92
N PRO A 62 3.81 -4.58 16.01
CA PRO A 62 2.66 -5.33 16.50
C PRO A 62 2.44 -6.56 15.61
N GLU A 63 2.12 -7.69 16.24
CA GLU A 63 1.85 -8.96 15.53
C GLU A 63 0.71 -8.84 14.52
N GLN A 64 -0.23 -7.92 14.77
CA GLN A 64 -1.34 -7.62 13.88
C GLN A 64 -1.49 -6.12 13.68
N ALA A 65 -1.69 -5.74 12.42
CA ALA A 65 -2.05 -4.40 11.99
C ALA A 65 -3.22 -4.49 11.01
N ASP A 66 -4.05 -3.45 10.99
CA ASP A 66 -5.19 -3.39 10.07
C ASP A 66 -4.72 -2.84 8.71
N VAL A 67 -3.72 -1.96 8.71
CA VAL A 67 -3.07 -1.43 7.51
C VAL A 67 -1.55 -1.44 7.69
N VAL A 68 -0.84 -2.03 6.73
CA VAL A 68 0.62 -1.99 6.64
C VAL A 68 1.04 -1.16 5.42
N ILE A 69 1.80 -0.10 5.64
CA ILE A 69 2.31 0.82 4.62
C ILE A 69 3.78 0.52 4.42
N ILE A 70 4.18 0.17 3.20
CA ILE A 70 5.57 -0.11 2.85
C ILE A 70 6.15 1.14 2.20
N GLY A 71 7.19 1.70 2.81
CA GLY A 71 7.83 2.96 2.45
C GLY A 71 7.33 4.13 3.29
N GLY A 72 8.17 4.67 4.15
CA GLY A 72 7.99 5.87 4.98
C GLY A 72 8.44 7.17 4.31
N GLY A 73 8.38 7.28 2.98
CA GLY A 73 8.57 8.57 2.30
C GLY A 73 7.41 9.54 2.57
N VAL A 74 7.43 10.71 1.92
CA VAL A 74 6.33 11.70 2.04
C VAL A 74 4.95 11.09 1.74
N VAL A 75 4.89 10.18 0.77
CA VAL A 75 3.64 9.50 0.39
C VAL A 75 3.18 8.55 1.51
N GLY A 76 4.08 7.73 2.04
CA GLY A 76 3.73 6.77 3.10
C GLY A 76 3.28 7.44 4.38
N TRP A 77 4.00 8.48 4.82
CA TRP A 77 3.61 9.28 5.97
C TRP A 77 2.30 10.05 5.74
N SER A 78 2.09 10.60 4.54
CA SER A 78 0.82 11.25 4.19
C SER A 78 -0.35 10.27 4.31
N VAL A 79 -0.23 9.06 3.77
CA VAL A 79 -1.28 8.03 3.88
C VAL A 79 -1.51 7.65 5.35
N ALA A 80 -0.45 7.40 6.12
CA ALA A 80 -0.57 7.08 7.54
C ALA A 80 -1.28 8.18 8.32
N TYR A 81 -0.91 9.44 8.07
CA TYR A 81 -1.51 10.61 8.69
C TYR A 81 -3.01 10.71 8.41
N TRP A 82 -3.42 10.62 7.15
CA TRP A 82 -4.83 10.76 6.78
C TRP A 82 -5.68 9.59 7.27
N LEU A 83 -5.14 8.37 7.31
CA LEU A 83 -5.82 7.22 7.92
C LEU A 83 -6.08 7.45 9.41
N LYS A 84 -5.09 7.96 10.15
CA LYS A 84 -5.24 8.27 11.57
C LYS A 84 -6.12 9.49 11.82
N ARG A 85 -6.08 10.51 10.98
CA ARG A 85 -6.92 11.72 11.12
C ARG A 85 -8.40 11.43 10.83
N ASN A 86 -8.68 10.56 9.87
CA ASN A 86 -10.04 10.20 9.47
C ASN A 86 -10.58 8.98 10.22
N GLU A 87 -9.88 8.48 11.26
CA GLU A 87 -10.38 7.33 12.01
C GLU A 87 -11.63 7.71 12.80
N PRO A 88 -12.69 6.87 12.79
CA PRO A 88 -13.97 7.20 13.41
C PRO A 88 -13.88 7.32 14.94
N GLN A 89 -12.94 6.60 15.54
CA GLN A 89 -12.66 6.61 16.97
C GLN A 89 -11.16 6.44 17.17
N SER A 90 -10.58 7.16 18.14
CA SER A 90 -9.16 7.07 18.44
C SER A 90 -8.74 5.63 18.71
N GLY A 91 -7.78 5.14 17.92
CA GLY A 91 -7.27 3.76 18.00
C GLY A 91 -8.11 2.70 17.28
N ALA A 92 -9.12 3.09 16.50
CA ALA A 92 -9.92 2.16 15.69
C ALA A 92 -9.10 1.49 14.58
N ILE A 93 -8.08 2.17 14.06
CA ILE A 93 -7.23 1.65 12.99
C ILE A 93 -5.78 1.58 13.48
N ARG A 94 -5.20 0.37 13.44
CA ARG A 94 -3.77 0.12 13.67
C ARG A 94 -3.03 0.21 12.34
N VAL A 95 -2.25 1.28 12.20
CA VAL A 95 -1.43 1.54 11.01
C VAL A 95 0.03 1.30 11.36
N VAL A 96 0.72 0.49 10.56
CA VAL A 96 2.17 0.25 10.67
C VAL A 96 2.85 0.75 9.40
N VAL A 97 3.84 1.62 9.54
CA VAL A 97 4.69 2.08 8.44
C VAL A 97 6.02 1.36 8.52
N VAL A 98 6.40 0.66 7.45
CA VAL A 98 7.66 -0.07 7.34
C VAL A 98 8.55 0.66 6.35
N GLU A 99 9.62 1.28 6.85
CA GLU A 99 10.63 1.94 6.04
C GLU A 99 11.94 1.15 6.07
N GLN A 100 12.64 1.07 4.93
CA GLN A 100 13.90 0.36 4.82
C GLN A 100 15.03 1.10 5.55
N ASP A 101 15.05 2.44 5.45
CA ASP A 101 16.06 3.29 6.07
C ASP A 101 15.45 4.23 7.12
N LEU A 102 15.57 3.86 8.40
CA LEU A 102 15.08 4.66 9.53
C LEU A 102 15.80 6.02 9.68
N SER A 103 17.00 6.16 9.10
CA SER A 103 17.72 7.43 9.09
C SER A 103 17.24 8.37 7.99
N TYR A 104 16.40 7.87 7.07
CA TYR A 104 15.94 8.55 5.85
C TYR A 104 17.06 9.07 4.94
N ALA A 105 18.32 8.66 5.17
CA ALA A 105 19.47 9.11 4.40
C ALA A 105 19.38 8.71 2.91
N LYS A 106 18.75 7.57 2.62
CA LYS A 106 18.51 7.06 1.25
C LYS A 106 17.09 7.31 0.75
N ALA A 107 16.25 7.99 1.53
CA ALA A 107 14.87 8.24 1.13
C ALA A 107 14.84 9.24 -0.03
N SER A 108 14.20 8.87 -1.14
CA SER A 108 14.08 9.71 -2.34
C SER A 108 13.43 11.07 -2.04
N THR A 109 12.54 11.12 -1.04
CA THR A 109 11.92 12.35 -0.56
C THR A 109 12.94 13.33 0.01
N VAL A 110 13.85 12.87 0.87
CA VAL A 110 14.86 13.73 1.53
C VAL A 110 15.93 14.17 0.55
N LEU A 111 16.28 13.31 -0.42
CA LEU A 111 17.25 13.62 -1.46
C LEU A 111 16.69 14.51 -2.59
N SER A 112 15.39 14.79 -2.60
CA SER A 112 14.76 15.64 -3.59
C SER A 112 14.97 17.12 -3.25
N VAL A 113 15.27 17.94 -4.27
CA VAL A 113 15.20 19.40 -4.18
C VAL A 113 13.72 19.76 -4.20
N GLY A 114 13.08 19.76 -3.03
CA GLY A 114 11.64 19.99 -2.87
C GLY A 114 11.15 21.19 -3.68
N GLY A 115 10.27 20.93 -4.64
CA GLY A 115 9.69 21.95 -5.51
C GLY A 115 8.24 21.62 -5.82
N ILE A 116 7.36 22.60 -5.67
CA ILE A 116 5.92 22.44 -5.86
C ILE A 116 5.55 23.10 -7.19
N ARG A 117 4.82 22.37 -8.05
CA ARG A 117 4.32 22.87 -9.34
C ARG A 117 2.86 22.49 -9.50
N GLN A 118 2.08 23.40 -10.05
CA GLN A 118 0.68 23.15 -10.37
C GLN A 118 0.56 22.58 -11.79
N GLN A 119 -0.13 21.46 -11.95
CA GLN A 119 -0.53 20.82 -13.20
C GLN A 119 -2.01 21.13 -13.50
N TYR A 120 -2.29 21.74 -14.67
CA TYR A 120 -3.63 22.25 -15.02
C TYR A 120 -4.38 21.43 -16.08
N SER A 121 -3.91 20.22 -16.40
CA SER A 121 -4.39 19.52 -17.60
C SER A 121 -5.73 18.80 -17.40
N MET A 122 -5.84 18.02 -16.32
CA MET A 122 -7.01 17.18 -16.05
C MET A 122 -7.77 17.72 -14.84
N PRO A 123 -9.11 17.64 -14.82
CA PRO A 123 -9.91 18.15 -13.70
C PRO A 123 -9.51 17.51 -12.36
N GLU A 124 -9.14 16.23 -12.35
CA GLU A 124 -8.66 15.52 -11.16
C GLU A 124 -7.35 16.10 -10.64
N ASN A 125 -6.42 16.43 -11.55
CA ASN A 125 -5.15 17.06 -11.18
C ASN A 125 -5.39 18.45 -10.59
N ILE A 126 -6.31 19.23 -11.20
CA ILE A 126 -6.68 20.55 -10.69
C ILE A 126 -7.24 20.43 -9.28
N GLN A 127 -8.19 19.51 -9.03
CA GLN A 127 -8.75 19.28 -7.70
C GLN A 127 -7.70 18.88 -6.67
N MET A 128 -6.82 17.93 -7.02
CA MET A 128 -5.74 17.46 -6.16
C MET A 128 -4.78 18.60 -5.78
N ILE A 129 -4.47 19.49 -6.73
CA ILE A 129 -3.56 20.61 -6.51
C ILE A 129 -4.21 21.72 -5.70
N LEU A 130 -5.49 22.03 -5.94
CA LEU A 130 -6.24 22.98 -5.12
C LEU A 130 -6.31 22.53 -3.66
N PHE A 131 -6.57 21.23 -3.44
CA PHE A 131 -6.52 20.63 -2.11
C PHE A 131 -5.12 20.78 -1.49
N SER A 132 -4.07 20.42 -2.23
CA SER A 132 -2.70 20.48 -1.73
C SER A 132 -2.25 21.91 -1.41
N ALA A 133 -2.60 22.88 -2.24
CA ALA A 133 -2.31 24.30 -2.02
C ALA A 133 -3.04 24.84 -0.79
N ASN A 134 -4.32 24.48 -0.61
CA ASN A 134 -5.06 24.83 0.59
C ASN A 134 -4.46 24.19 1.85
N PHE A 135 -4.11 22.91 1.79
CA PHE A 135 -3.44 22.21 2.89
C PHE A 135 -2.15 22.91 3.33
N LEU A 136 -1.32 23.35 2.38
CA LEU A 136 -0.08 24.08 2.68
C LEU A 136 -0.36 25.47 3.28
N HIS A 137 -1.46 26.11 2.90
CA HIS A 137 -1.85 27.41 3.42
C HIS A 137 -2.29 27.33 4.89
N VAL A 138 -2.99 26.26 5.27
CA VAL A 138 -3.46 26.02 6.65
C VAL A 138 -2.69 24.88 7.33
N ILE A 139 -1.41 24.72 7.00
CA ILE A 139 -0.63 23.54 7.42
C ILE A 139 -0.55 23.39 8.94
N ASP A 140 -0.54 24.50 9.68
CA ASP A 140 -0.52 24.50 11.13
C ASP A 140 -1.79 23.84 11.70
N GLU A 141 -2.98 24.08 11.15
CA GLU A 141 -4.22 23.42 11.59
C GLU A 141 -4.16 21.88 11.43
N TYR A 142 -3.33 21.41 10.51
CA TYR A 142 -3.14 20.00 10.26
C TYR A 142 -2.05 19.38 11.12
N LEU A 143 -0.91 20.06 11.25
CA LEU A 143 0.32 19.49 11.79
C LEU A 143 0.76 20.08 13.13
N HIS A 144 -0.04 20.96 13.74
CA HIS A 144 0.25 21.54 15.04
C HIS A 144 0.43 20.49 16.13
N VAL A 145 1.46 20.68 16.96
CA VAL A 145 1.76 19.84 18.12
C VAL A 145 1.70 20.70 19.38
N ILE A 146 0.94 20.23 20.38
CA ILE A 146 0.75 20.95 21.64
C ILE A 146 2.11 21.23 22.30
N GLY A 147 2.35 22.51 22.60
CA GLY A 147 3.59 22.97 23.25
C GLY A 147 4.77 23.19 22.29
N GLN A 148 4.56 23.08 20.98
CA GLN A 148 5.54 23.43 19.95
C GLN A 148 5.14 24.74 19.24
N PRO A 149 6.10 25.47 18.64
CA PRO A 149 5.78 26.63 17.81
C PRO A 149 4.92 26.23 16.61
N PRO A 150 4.17 27.19 16.01
CA PRO A 150 3.35 26.92 14.84
C PRO A 150 4.21 26.45 13.67
N VAL A 151 3.65 25.55 12.87
CA VAL A 151 4.31 24.99 11.69
C VAL A 151 4.30 26.03 10.58
N ASP A 152 5.49 26.51 10.20
CA ASP A 152 5.68 27.41 9.05
C ASP A 152 6.61 26.78 8.02
N VAL A 153 6.09 26.56 6.81
CA VAL A 153 6.83 26.04 5.65
C VAL A 153 7.22 27.15 4.67
N GLN A 154 7.02 28.41 5.03
CA GLN A 154 7.29 29.59 4.21
C GLN A 154 6.61 29.54 2.84
N PHE A 155 5.43 28.90 2.78
CA PHE A 155 4.65 28.80 1.56
C PHE A 155 3.93 30.12 1.28
N ASN A 156 4.45 30.89 0.33
CA ASN A 156 3.88 32.17 -0.07
C ASN A 156 3.39 32.08 -1.53
N PRO A 157 2.12 31.69 -1.77
CA PRO A 157 1.59 31.62 -3.12
C PRO A 157 1.55 33.03 -3.71
N SER A 158 2.23 33.23 -4.84
CA SER A 158 2.07 34.43 -5.64
C SER A 158 0.65 34.47 -6.19
N VAL A 159 -0.16 35.36 -5.63
CA VAL A 159 -1.51 35.73 -6.10
C VAL A 159 -1.51 36.15 -7.56
#